data_AF-U6CYS8-F1
#
_entry.id   AF-U6CYS8-F1
#
_cell.length_a   1.000
_cell.length_b   1.000
_cell.length_c   1.000
_cell.angle_alpha   90.00
_cell.angle_beta   90.00
_cell.angle_gamma   90.00
#
_symmetry.space_group_name_H-M   'P 1'
#
loop_
_entity.id
_entity.type
_entity.pdbx_description
1 polymer ?
#
loop_
_entity_poly.entity_id
_entity_poly.type
_entity_poly.pdbx_seq_one_letter_code
_entity_poly.pdbx_strand_id
1 'polypeptide(L)'
;TFIYGGRVVGEAQVQSLDCRLVAEPSGSQCGMEQVVFPKPDPREPTQRLLSQIERGVLVASNSRGLFVQRLCPIPVSWNAPQAPPGPGPHLLPSNECVELFRTTYFCRDLARYFQGLGPPPKFQVTLNFWEESPSPSHT
;
A
#
# COMPACT_ATOMS: atom_id res chain seq x y z
N THR A 1 6.25 3.15 5.90
CA THR A 1 7.59 3.24 5.28
C THR A 1 7.45 3.32 3.78
N PHE A 2 8.20 4.21 3.14
CA PHE A 2 8.25 4.40 1.69
C PHE A 2 9.59 3.87 1.16
N ILE A 3 9.54 3.15 0.04
CA ILE A 3 10.71 2.48 -0.54
C ILE A 3 10.77 2.78 -2.03
N TYR A 4 11.86 3.38 -2.52
CA TYR A 4 12.15 3.60 -3.93
C TYR A 4 13.40 2.83 -4.33
N GLY A 5 13.34 2.05 -5.42
CA GLY A 5 14.48 1.26 -5.91
C GLY A 5 15.10 0.31 -4.87
N GLY A 6 14.31 -0.17 -3.90
CA GLY A 6 14.78 -1.02 -2.80
C GLY A 6 15.41 -0.27 -1.61
N ARG A 7 15.42 1.07 -1.62
CA ARG A 7 15.94 1.91 -0.54
C ARG A 7 14.81 2.59 0.22
N VAL A 8 14.89 2.61 1.55
CA VAL A 8 13.95 3.37 2.38
C VAL A 8 14.22 4.86 2.19
N VAL A 9 13.19 5.60 1.78
CA VAL A 9 13.27 7.05 1.50
C VAL A 9 12.50 7.90 2.52
N GLY A 10 11.69 7.27 3.37
CA GLY A 10 10.96 7.98 4.41
C GLY A 10 9.98 7.10 5.16
N GLU A 11 9.49 7.62 6.29
CA GLU A 11 8.50 6.99 7.13
C GLU A 11 7.47 8.03 7.58
N ALA A 12 6.24 7.58 7.78
CA ALA A 12 5.15 8.39 8.30
C ALA A 12 4.34 7.53 9.26
N GLN A 13 4.00 8.11 10.41
CA GLN A 13 3.06 7.53 11.35
C GLN A 13 1.76 8.33 11.27
N VAL A 14 0.66 7.63 10.99
CA VAL A 14 -0.67 8.21 10.82
C VAL A 14 -1.47 7.92 12.07
N GLN A 15 -2.05 8.95 12.68
CA GLN A 15 -2.91 8.79 13.87
C GLN A 15 -4.39 8.72 13.50
N SER A 16 -4.78 9.32 12.38
CA SER A 16 -6.15 9.23 11.88
C SER A 16 -6.51 7.79 11.49
N LEU A 17 -7.79 7.44 11.62
CA LEU A 17 -8.29 6.13 11.20
C LEU A 17 -8.24 5.97 9.68
N ASP A 18 -8.41 7.06 8.94
CA ASP A 18 -8.37 7.09 7.48
C ASP A 18 -7.35 8.10 7.00
N CYS A 19 -6.58 7.72 5.98
CA CYS A 19 -5.68 8.62 5.28
C CYS A 19 -5.65 8.35 3.78
N ARG A 20 -5.16 9.34 3.02
CA ARG A 20 -4.95 9.22 1.58
C ARG A 20 -3.48 9.41 1.25
N LEU A 21 -2.88 8.38 0.67
CA LEU A 21 -1.53 8.45 0.10
C LEU A 21 -1.60 9.25 -1.22
N VAL A 22 -0.86 10.34 -1.32
CA VAL A 22 -0.88 11.26 -2.48
C VAL A 22 0.53 11.67 -2.90
N ALA A 23 0.76 11.86 -4.20
CA ALA A 23 2.07 12.32 -4.69
C ALA A 23 2.32 13.79 -4.38
N GLU A 24 1.28 14.62 -4.47
CA GLU A 24 1.32 16.03 -4.13
C GLU A 24 0.14 16.38 -3.21
N PRO A 25 0.30 17.33 -2.28
CA PRO A 25 -0.81 17.76 -1.44
C PRO A 25 -1.88 18.40 -2.31
N SER A 26 -3.11 17.91 -2.21
CA SER A 26 -4.25 18.58 -2.83
C SER A 26 -4.88 19.53 -1.83
N GLY A 27 -5.32 20.71 -2.28
CA GLY A 27 -6.16 21.63 -1.48
C GLY A 27 -7.57 21.09 -1.23
N SER A 28 -7.82 19.80 -1.45
CA SER A 28 -9.17 19.21 -1.38
C SER A 28 -9.71 19.31 0.05
N GLN A 29 -10.92 19.85 0.19
CA GLN A 29 -11.63 20.09 1.46
C GLN A 29 -12.11 18.83 2.19
N CYS A 30 -11.65 17.63 1.79
CA CYS A 30 -12.22 16.36 2.22
C CYS A 30 -11.91 15.98 3.69
N GLY A 31 -11.16 16.81 4.44
CA GLY A 31 -10.89 16.62 5.88
C GLY A 31 -10.04 15.39 6.23
N MET A 32 -9.86 14.44 5.31
CA MET A 32 -9.03 13.25 5.48
C MET A 32 -7.54 13.63 5.47
N GLU A 33 -6.79 13.04 6.40
CA GLU A 33 -5.34 13.21 6.49
C GLU A 33 -4.66 12.76 5.19
N GLN A 34 -3.81 13.63 4.62
CA GLN A 34 -3.05 13.33 3.42
C GLN A 34 -1.62 12.97 3.80
N VAL A 35 -1.19 11.77 3.41
CA VAL A 35 0.20 11.33 3.58
C VAL A 35 0.89 11.47 2.23
N VAL A 36 1.83 12.40 2.15
CA VAL A 36 2.50 12.73 0.90
C VAL A 36 3.68 11.78 0.69
N PHE A 37 3.81 11.23 -0.52
CA PHE A 37 4.98 10.46 -0.91
C PHE A 37 6.25 11.33 -0.83
N PRO A 38 7.38 10.82 -0.31
CA PRO A 38 8.65 11.55 -0.33
C PRO A 38 9.05 11.96 -1.75
N LYS A 39 9.63 13.15 -1.93
CA LYS A 39 10.10 13.59 -3.24
C LYS A 39 11.29 12.72 -3.68
N PRO A 40 11.23 12.08 -4.88
CA PRO A 40 12.35 11.31 -5.40
C PRO A 40 13.46 12.24 -5.91
N ASP A 41 14.64 11.68 -6.18
CA ASP A 41 15.65 12.42 -6.95
C ASP A 41 15.12 12.66 -8.38
N PRO A 42 15.27 13.85 -8.97
CA PRO A 42 14.78 14.14 -10.33
C PRO A 42 15.28 13.19 -11.42
N ARG A 43 16.38 12.48 -11.18
CA ARG A 43 16.97 11.50 -12.09
C ARG A 43 16.38 10.11 -11.93
N GLU A 44 15.58 9.86 -10.90
CA GLU A 44 14.98 8.56 -10.65
C GLU A 44 13.69 8.38 -11.48
N PRO A 45 13.48 7.18 -12.07
CA PRO A 45 12.25 6.87 -12.81
C PRO A 45 10.99 6.98 -11.94
N THR A 46 11.15 6.89 -10.61
CA THR A 46 10.07 7.02 -9.63
C THR A 46 9.29 8.33 -9.76
N GLN A 47 9.90 9.42 -10.23
CA GLN A 47 9.19 10.68 -10.40
C GLN A 47 8.02 10.58 -11.39
N ARG A 48 8.20 9.83 -12.49
CA ARG A 48 7.15 9.60 -13.49
C ARG A 48 6.02 8.72 -12.94
N LEU A 49 6.36 7.72 -12.12
CA LEU A 49 5.38 6.85 -11.47
C LEU A 49 4.53 7.64 -10.47
N LEU A 50 5.16 8.47 -9.64
CA LEU A 50 4.46 9.31 -8.66
C LEU A 50 3.50 10.29 -9.33
N SER A 51 3.86 10.90 -10.47
CA SER A 51 2.96 11.81 -11.17
C SER A 51 1.67 11.14 -11.65
N GLN A 52 1.66 9.82 -11.84
CA GLN A 52 0.48 9.05 -12.24
C GLN A 52 -0.39 8.58 -11.06
N ILE A 53 0.04 8.80 -9.81
CA ILE A 53 -0.77 8.44 -8.63
C ILE A 53 -2.01 9.35 -8.53
N GLU A 54 -1.96 10.59 -9.02
CA GLU A 54 -3.08 11.55 -9.09
C GLU A 54 -4.02 11.53 -7.86
N ARG A 55 -5.12 10.77 -7.95
CA ARG A 55 -6.16 10.63 -6.91
C ARG A 55 -5.73 9.84 -5.68
N GLY A 56 -4.60 9.14 -5.74
CA GLY A 56 -3.99 8.48 -4.60
C GLY A 56 -4.48 7.07 -4.31
N VAL A 57 -4.21 6.66 -3.08
CA VAL A 57 -4.68 5.41 -2.49
C VAL A 57 -5.26 5.73 -1.12
N LEU A 58 -6.50 5.30 -0.87
CA LEU A 58 -7.13 5.41 0.45
C LEU A 58 -6.68 4.25 1.32
N VAL A 59 -6.38 4.54 2.57
CA VAL A 59 -6.03 3.55 3.59
C VAL A 59 -6.86 3.82 4.83
N ALA A 60 -7.49 2.77 5.35
CA ALA A 60 -8.12 2.80 6.66
C ALA A 60 -7.41 1.81 7.59
N SER A 61 -7.03 2.29 8.78
CA SER A 61 -6.46 1.47 9.85
C SER A 61 -7.29 1.67 11.11
N ASN A 62 -7.99 0.62 11.52
CA ASN A 62 -8.89 0.68 12.68
C ASN A 62 -8.89 -0.67 13.42
N SER A 63 -9.74 -0.77 14.45
CA SER A 63 -9.82 -1.97 15.30
C SER A 63 -10.13 -3.26 14.53
N ARG A 64 -10.77 -3.18 13.35
CA ARG A 64 -11.10 -4.36 12.53
C ARG A 64 -9.90 -4.84 11.73
N GLY A 65 -9.04 -3.93 11.27
CA GLY A 65 -7.90 -4.27 10.44
C GLY A 65 -7.41 -3.14 9.55
N LEU A 66 -6.84 -3.50 8.40
CA LEU A 66 -6.30 -2.59 7.40
C LEU A 66 -7.02 -2.78 6.07
N PHE A 67 -7.55 -1.68 5.54
CA PHE A 67 -8.31 -1.64 4.29
C PHE A 67 -7.65 -0.66 3.32
N VAL A 68 -7.67 -1.01 2.04
CA VAL A 68 -7.05 -0.20 0.99
C VAL A 68 -7.99 -0.08 -0.20
N GLN A 69 -8.11 1.12 -0.76
CA GLN A 69 -8.82 1.36 -2.02
C GLN A 69 -7.92 2.15 -2.97
N ARG A 70 -7.68 1.58 -4.15
CA ARG A 70 -6.88 2.21 -5.20
C ARG A 70 -7.74 3.19 -5.99
N LEU A 71 -7.32 4.46 -6.05
CA LEU A 71 -7.98 5.50 -6.86
C LEU A 71 -7.14 5.94 -8.07
N CYS A 72 -5.85 5.65 -8.05
CA CYS A 72 -4.92 5.93 -9.15
C CYS A 72 -5.11 4.96 -10.32
N PRO A 73 -4.80 5.36 -11.57
CA PRO A 73 -4.89 4.48 -12.74
C PRO A 73 -3.83 3.36 -12.74
N ILE A 74 -2.67 3.59 -12.13
CA ILE A 74 -1.55 2.65 -12.16
C ILE A 74 -1.87 1.33 -11.44
N PRO A 75 -1.39 0.18 -11.95
CA PRO A 75 -1.53 -1.09 -11.24
C PRO A 75 -0.81 -1.05 -9.89
N VAL A 76 -1.49 -1.54 -8.85
CA VAL A 76 -0.90 -1.69 -7.52
C VAL A 76 -1.05 -3.13 -7.12
N SER A 77 0.07 -3.85 -6.97
CA SER A 77 0.03 -5.16 -6.35
C SER A 77 0.16 -5.06 -4.84
N TRP A 78 -0.28 -6.10 -4.14
CA TRP A 78 -0.19 -6.15 -2.70
C TRP A 78 0.29 -7.52 -2.22
N ASN A 79 1.01 -7.50 -1.11
CA ASN A 79 1.34 -8.68 -0.33
C ASN A 79 0.87 -8.43 1.10
N ALA A 80 0.18 -9.40 1.69
CA ALA A 80 -0.33 -9.29 3.04
C ALA A 80 -0.36 -10.65 3.75
N PRO A 81 -0.51 -10.69 5.09
CA PRO A 81 -0.52 -11.94 5.86
C PRO A 81 -1.60 -12.93 5.42
N GLN A 82 -2.73 -12.41 4.94
CA GLN A 82 -3.93 -13.14 4.54
C GLN A 82 -4.04 -13.33 3.02
N ALA A 83 -2.94 -13.11 2.27
CA ALA A 83 -2.97 -13.22 0.82
C ALA A 83 -3.38 -14.65 0.37
N PRO A 84 -4.34 -14.79 -0.55
CA PRO A 84 -4.71 -16.09 -1.10
C PRO A 84 -3.50 -16.78 -1.73
N PRO A 85 -3.38 -18.12 -1.64
CA PRO A 85 -2.34 -18.83 -2.35
C PRO A 85 -2.60 -18.76 -3.86
N GLY A 86 -1.54 -18.57 -4.65
CA GLY A 86 -1.65 -18.58 -6.11
C GLY A 86 -0.40 -18.05 -6.79
N PRO A 87 -0.22 -18.36 -8.09
CA PRO A 87 0.84 -17.77 -8.89
C PRO A 87 0.51 -16.31 -9.24
N GLY A 88 1.55 -15.46 -9.31
CA GLY A 88 1.45 -14.09 -9.81
C GLY A 88 1.12 -13.02 -8.75
N PRO A 89 1.15 -11.73 -9.14
CA PRO A 89 0.89 -10.63 -8.22
C PRO A 89 -0.61 -10.48 -7.92
N HIS A 90 -0.98 -10.29 -6.66
CA HIS A 90 -2.34 -9.87 -6.30
C HIS A 90 -2.51 -8.38 -6.59
N LEU A 91 -3.39 -8.02 -7.52
CA LEU A 91 -3.64 -6.62 -7.89
C LEU A 91 -4.83 -6.04 -7.13
N LEU A 92 -4.75 -4.77 -6.77
CA LEU A 92 -5.89 -4.02 -6.23
C LEU A 92 -6.88 -3.67 -7.36
N PRO A 93 -8.16 -4.04 -7.23
CA PRO A 93 -9.20 -3.57 -8.14
C PRO A 93 -9.31 -2.03 -8.12
N SER A 94 -9.77 -1.46 -9.23
CA SER A 94 -9.96 -0.01 -9.34
C SER A 94 -11.18 0.41 -8.53
N ASN A 95 -11.03 1.40 -7.65
CA ASN A 95 -12.13 2.00 -6.90
C ASN A 95 -12.95 1.01 -6.05
N GLU A 96 -12.32 -0.07 -5.61
CA GLU A 96 -12.90 -1.07 -4.71
C GLU A 96 -12.09 -1.16 -3.42
N CYS A 97 -12.77 -1.33 -2.30
CA CYS A 97 -12.16 -1.43 -0.98
C CYS A 97 -11.80 -2.90 -0.68
N VAL A 98 -10.53 -3.15 -0.38
CA VAL A 98 -9.99 -4.49 -0.09
C VAL A 98 -9.46 -4.54 1.34
N GLU A 99 -9.88 -5.55 2.10
CA GLU A 99 -9.31 -5.85 3.42
C GLU A 99 -8.01 -6.64 3.25
N LEU A 100 -6.88 -6.04 3.64
CA LEU A 100 -5.55 -6.65 3.51
C LEU A 100 -5.07 -7.29 4.82
N PHE A 101 -5.58 -6.82 5.95
CA PHE A 101 -5.25 -7.35 7.27
C PHE A 101 -6.48 -7.37 8.15
N ARG A 102 -6.64 -8.43 8.95
CA ARG A 102 -7.75 -8.59 9.88
C ARG A 102 -7.24 -8.86 11.30
N THR A 103 -7.62 -8.00 12.23
CA THR A 103 -7.16 -8.05 13.63
C THR A 103 -7.57 -9.36 14.30
N THR A 104 -8.77 -9.86 14.04
CA THR A 104 -9.27 -11.09 14.69
C THR A 104 -8.45 -12.32 14.36
N TYR A 105 -7.98 -12.45 13.11
CA TYR A 105 -7.09 -13.54 12.71
C TYR A 105 -5.71 -13.40 13.31
N PHE A 106 -5.16 -12.17 13.32
CA PHE A 106 -3.89 -11.90 13.98
C PHE A 106 -3.93 -12.25 15.47
N CYS A 107 -4.94 -11.82 16.21
CA CYS A 107 -5.08 -12.12 17.64
C CYS A 107 -5.21 -13.62 17.91
N ARG A 108 -6.00 -14.34 17.10
CA ARG A 108 -6.11 -15.81 17.19
C ARG A 108 -4.76 -16.48 16.99
N ASP A 109 -4.05 -16.11 15.94
CA ASP A 109 -2.78 -16.74 15.57
C ASP A 109 -1.66 -16.36 16.55
N LEU A 110 -1.71 -15.15 17.13
CA LEU A 110 -0.82 -14.70 18.19
C LEU A 110 -1.02 -15.50 19.48
N ALA A 111 -2.28 -15.77 19.87
CA ALA A 111 -2.59 -16.60 21.02
C ALA A 111 -2.06 -18.04 20.85
N ARG A 112 -2.16 -18.59 19.63
CA ARG A 112 -1.58 -19.90 19.29
C ARG A 112 -0.05 -19.88 19.34
N TYR A 113 0.58 -18.83 18.84
CA TYR A 113 2.03 -18.68 18.87
C TYR A 113 2.57 -18.71 20.31
N PHE A 114 1.94 -17.98 21.25
CA PHE A 114 2.35 -17.99 22.66
C PHE A 114 2.16 -19.34 23.36
N GLN A 115 1.31 -20.21 22.83
CA GLN A 115 1.14 -21.58 23.31
C GLN A 115 2.08 -22.59 22.62
N GLY A 116 2.94 -22.12 21.69
CA GLY A 116 3.79 -23.00 20.89
C GLY A 116 3.04 -23.79 19.80
N LEU A 117 1.81 -23.39 19.46
CA LEU A 117 0.90 -24.11 18.55
C LEU A 117 0.92 -23.57 17.11
N GLY A 118 1.91 -22.75 16.77
CA GLY A 118 2.07 -22.15 15.45
C GLY A 118 3.24 -21.18 15.37
N PRO A 119 3.57 -20.72 14.16
CA PRO A 119 4.58 -19.69 13.94
C PRO A 119 4.08 -18.31 14.42
N PRO A 120 4.99 -17.32 14.58
CA PRO A 120 4.59 -15.94 14.80
C PRO A 120 3.69 -15.43 13.65
N PRO A 121 2.55 -14.78 13.95
CA PRO A 121 1.68 -14.24 12.90
C PRO A 121 2.34 -13.06 12.20
N LYS A 122 2.21 -13.02 10.86
CA LYS A 122 2.62 -11.87 10.06
C LYS A 122 1.60 -10.74 10.21
N PHE A 123 2.06 -9.49 10.11
CA PHE A 123 1.20 -8.29 10.21
C PHE A 123 1.51 -7.23 9.15
N GLN A 124 2.59 -7.39 8.39
CA GLN A 124 3.02 -6.40 7.42
C GLN A 124 2.24 -6.53 6.10
N VAL A 125 1.72 -5.41 5.62
CA VAL A 125 1.14 -5.24 4.30
C VAL A 125 2.10 -4.41 3.44
N THR A 126 2.34 -4.84 2.21
CA THR A 126 3.18 -4.13 1.24
C THR A 126 2.36 -3.84 0.01
N LEU A 127 2.37 -2.58 -0.45
CA LEU A 127 1.81 -2.15 -1.73
C LEU A 127 2.96 -1.87 -2.70
N ASN A 128 2.95 -2.50 -3.88
CA ASN A 128 3.92 -2.27 -4.94
C ASN A 128 3.23 -1.57 -6.10
N PHE A 129 3.73 -0.39 -6.46
CA PHE A 129 3.23 0.40 -7.58
C PHE A 129 4.01 0.04 -8.84
N TRP A 130 3.31 -0.30 -9.91
CA TRP A 130 3.92 -0.76 -11.16
C TRP A 130 3.82 0.31 -12.23
N GLU A 131 4.93 0.54 -12.94
CA GLU A 131 4.92 1.21 -14.23
C GLU A 131 5.13 0.13 -15.29
N GLU A 132 4.27 0.09 -16.30
CA GLU A 132 4.60 -0.65 -17.51
C GLU A 132 5.78 0.07 -18.16
N SER A 133 6.95 -0.57 -18.17
CA SER A 133 8.06 -0.10 -18.98
C SER A 133 7.55 -0.08 -20.43
N PRO A 134 7.61 1.05 -21.15
CA PRO A 134 7.31 1.03 -22.56
C PRO A 134 8.28 0.02 -23.18
N SER A 135 7.75 -1.04 -23.78
CA SER A 135 8.55 -1.97 -24.55
C SER A 135 9.38 -1.15 -25.53
N PRO A 136 10.69 -1.45 -25.70
CA PRO A 136 11.45 -0.81 -26.75
C PRO A 136 10.74 -1.16 -28.05
N SER A 137 10.05 -0.18 -28.63
CA SER A 137 9.40 -0.32 -29.92
C SER A 137 10.45 -0.83 -30.90
N HIS A 138 10.26 -2.05 -31.37
CA HIS A 138 11.03 -2.61 -32.48
C HIS A 138 10.79 -1.72 -33.69
N THR A 139 11.73 -0.83 -33.98
CA THR A 139 11.97 -0.27 -35.32
C THR A 139 13.04 -1.09 -36.01
#